data_AF-A0A960BU29-F1
#
_entry.id   AF-A0A960BU29-F1
#
_cell.length_a   1.000
_cell.length_b   1.000
_cell.length_c   1.000
_cell.angle_alpha   90.00
_cell.angle_beta   90.00
_cell.angle_gamma   90.00
#
_symmetry.space_group_name_H-M   'P 1'
#
loop_
_entity.id
_entity.type
_entity.pdbx_description
1 polymer ?
#
loop_
_entity_poly.entity_id
_entity_poly.type
_entity_poly.pdbx_seq_one_letter_code
_entity_poly.pdbx_strand_id
1 'polypeptide(L)' 'MARRTPGAGFPVSQYLVYRSTNGSTFSVVKRTTSTTVRVKSSRKKTYWFYVVADSDAGRSERSATTKFPK' A
#
# COMPACT_ATOMS: atom_id res chain seq x y z
N MET A 1 5.29 -34.04 -4.21
CA MET A 1 4.12 -33.14 -4.14
C MET A 1 4.25 -32.32 -2.86
N ALA A 2 4.35 -30.98 -2.96
CA ALA A 2 4.66 -30.13 -1.81
C ALA A 2 3.45 -30.04 -0.85
N ARG A 3 3.70 -30.33 0.42
CA ARG A 3 2.73 -30.33 1.53
C ARG A 3 2.36 -28.86 1.84
N ARG A 4 1.10 -28.47 1.62
CA ARG A 4 0.58 -27.19 2.12
C ARG A 4 0.47 -27.28 3.64
N THR A 5 1.34 -26.59 4.36
CA THR A 5 1.25 -26.45 5.82
C THR A 5 0.10 -25.49 6.16
N PRO A 6 -0.94 -25.94 6.89
CA PRO A 6 -1.96 -25.03 7.41
C PRO A 6 -1.29 -24.15 8.48
N GLY A 7 -1.16 -22.85 8.20
CA GLY A 7 -0.47 -21.88 9.06
C GLY A 7 0.51 -20.97 8.34
N ALA A 8 0.96 -21.35 7.14
CA ALA A 8 1.67 -20.43 6.27
C ALA A 8 0.62 -19.53 5.58
N GLY A 9 0.46 -18.30 6.07
CA GLY A 9 -0.31 -17.29 5.35
C GLY A 9 0.17 -17.16 3.90
N PHE A 10 -0.69 -16.61 3.03
CA PHE A 10 -0.29 -16.38 1.64
C PHE A 10 0.82 -15.34 1.59
N PRO A 11 1.92 -15.58 0.86
CA PRO A 11 3.00 -14.62 0.76
C PRO A 11 2.50 -13.34 0.10
N VAL A 12 3.01 -12.19 0.56
CA VAL A 12 2.69 -10.89 -0.03
C VAL A 12 3.32 -10.81 -1.42
N SER A 13 2.46 -10.71 -2.43
CA SER A 13 2.88 -10.60 -3.83
C SER A 13 3.34 -9.17 -4.16
N GLN A 14 2.68 -8.16 -3.60
CA GLN A 14 3.03 -6.75 -3.78
C GLN A 14 2.37 -5.85 -2.73
N TYR A 15 2.80 -4.58 -2.71
CA TYR A 15 2.22 -3.50 -1.94
C TYR A 15 1.55 -2.47 -2.86
N LEU A 16 0.34 -2.09 -2.48
CA LEU A 16 -0.45 -1.04 -3.11
C LEU A 16 -0.33 0.24 -2.31
N VAL A 17 0.25 1.26 -2.92
CA VAL A 17 0.44 2.57 -2.30
C VAL A 17 -0.69 3.48 -2.74
N TYR A 18 -1.56 3.84 -1.81
CA TYR A 18 -2.67 4.74 -2.05
C TYR A 18 -2.29 6.17 -1.67
N ARG A 19 -2.82 7.14 -2.42
CA ARG A 19 -2.63 8.57 -2.17
C ARG A 19 -3.95 9.32 -2.25
N SER A 20 -4.11 10.30 -1.38
CA SER A 20 -5.14 11.33 -1.46
C SER A 20 -4.52 12.74 -1.46
N THR A 21 -5.22 13.70 -2.07
CA THR A 21 -4.91 15.14 -1.99
C THR A 21 -5.95 15.95 -1.21
N ASN A 22 -7.04 15.32 -0.76
CA ASN A 22 -8.10 15.95 0.02
C ASN A 22 -8.35 15.26 1.37
N GLY A 23 -7.67 14.14 1.64
CA GLY A 23 -7.80 13.37 2.88
C GLY A 23 -8.95 12.37 2.89
N SER A 24 -9.80 12.36 1.86
CA SER A 24 -11.03 11.54 1.84
C SER A 24 -11.05 10.52 0.71
N THR A 25 -10.70 10.92 -0.51
CA THR A 25 -10.68 10.03 -1.68
C THR A 25 -9.25 9.59 -2.00
N PHE A 26 -9.05 8.28 -2.12
CA PHE A 26 -7.73 7.68 -2.30
C PHE A 26 -7.68 6.84 -3.58
N SER A 27 -6.56 6.93 -4.29
CA SER A 27 -6.29 6.14 -5.49
C SER A 27 -4.90 5.52 -5.41
N VAL A 28 -4.71 4.36 -6.04
CA VAL A 28 -3.40 3.72 -6.14
C VAL A 28 -2.49 4.57 -7.02
N VAL A 29 -1.32 4.93 -6.51
CA VAL A 29 -0.30 5.68 -7.25
C VAL A 29 0.93 4.85 -7.57
N LYS A 30 1.13 3.73 -6.86
CA LYS A 30 2.19 2.79 -7.13
C LYS A 30 1.81 1.38 -6.69
N ARG A 31 2.31 0.40 -7.46
CA ARG A 31 2.41 -1.01 -7.07
C ARG A 31 3.89 -1.35 -6.98
N THR A 32 4.31 -2.06 -5.94
CA THR A 32 5.73 -2.39 -5.75
C THR A 32 5.89 -3.66 -4.93
N THR A 33 6.92 -4.43 -5.22
CA THR A 33 7.38 -5.56 -4.38
C THR A 33 8.38 -5.12 -3.32
N SER A 34 8.96 -3.92 -3.46
CA SER A 34 9.87 -3.32 -2.49
C SER A 34 9.11 -2.68 -1.33
N THR A 35 9.69 -2.68 -0.14
CA THR A 35 9.14 -2.01 1.05
C THR A 35 9.40 -0.51 1.08
N THR A 36 10.18 0.00 0.13
CA THR A 36 10.48 1.43 -0.02
C THR A 36 10.11 1.91 -1.41
N VAL A 37 9.43 3.05 -1.49
CA VAL A 37 8.97 3.66 -2.73
C VAL A 37 9.21 5.16 -2.71
N ARG A 38 9.56 5.72 -3.86
CA ARG A 38 9.55 7.17 -4.08
C ARG A 38 8.39 7.53 -5.00
N VAL A 39 7.56 8.47 -4.59
CA VAL A 39 6.43 8.99 -5.38
C VAL A 39 6.66 10.47 -5.62
N LYS A 40 6.51 10.92 -6.86
CA LYS A 40 6.59 12.35 -7.19
C LYS A 40 5.46 13.11 -6.49
N SER A 41 5.82 14.21 -5.83
CA SER A 41 4.90 15.09 -5.11
C SER A 41 5.22 16.56 -5.41
N SER A 42 4.23 17.44 -5.21
CA SER A 42 4.42 18.89 -5.29
C SER A 42 4.52 19.47 -3.89
N ARG A 43 5.48 20.37 -3.65
CA ARG A 43 5.65 21.08 -2.36
C ARG A 43 4.48 22.02 -2.02
N LYS A 44 3.53 22.25 -2.92
CA LYS A 44 2.37 23.12 -2.67
C LYS A 44 1.14 22.35 -2.18
N LYS A 45 1.24 21.03 -2.02
CA LYS A 45 0.10 20.16 -1.73
C LYS A 45 0.37 19.30 -0.52
N THR A 46 -0.65 19.18 0.34
CA THR A 46 -0.72 18.14 1.35
C THR A 46 -1.16 16.83 0.70
N TYR A 47 -0.54 15.74 1.11
CA TYR A 47 -0.88 14.40 0.68
C TYR A 47 -1.15 13.49 1.87
N TRP A 48 -2.00 12.49 1.67
CA TRP A 48 -2.20 11.42 2.62
C TRP A 48 -1.89 10.10 1.94
N PHE A 49 -1.20 9.21 2.63
CA PHE A 49 -0.84 7.90 2.12
C PHE A 49 -1.22 6.81 3.11
N TYR A 50 -1.63 5.68 2.55
CA TYR A 50 -1.67 4.40 3.26
C TYR A 50 -1.20 3.31 2.29
N VAL A 51 -0.85 2.15 2.84
CA VAL A 51 -0.41 0.99 2.09
C VAL A 51 -1.32 -0.19 2.41
N VAL A 52 -1.54 -1.03 1.41
CA VAL A 52 -2.23 -2.32 1.52
C VAL A 52 -1.32 -3.39 0.94
N ALA A 53 -1.18 -4.53 1.63
CA ALA A 53 -0.54 -5.71 1.08
C ALA A 53 -1.55 -6.48 0.19
N ASP A 54 -1.08 -6.99 -0.94
CA ASP A 54 -1.87 -7.71 -1.93
C ASP A 54 -1.21 -9.09 -2.15
N SER A 55 -2.01 -10.14 -1.99
CA SER A 55 -1.58 -11.55 -2.04
C SER A 55 -2.65 -12.38 -2.75
N ASP A 56 -2.38 -13.65 -3.02
CA ASP A 56 -3.37 -14.55 -3.65
C ASP A 56 -4.62 -14.81 -2.79
N ALA A 57 -4.54 -14.62 -1.47
CA ALA A 57 -5.71 -14.62 -0.58
C ALA A 57 -6.53 -13.33 -0.60
N GLY A 58 -6.10 -12.32 -1.36
CA GLY A 58 -6.69 -10.99 -1.37
C GLY A 58 -5.83 -9.95 -0.67
N ARG A 59 -6.49 -8.87 -0.26
CA ARG A 59 -5.84 -7.67 0.28
C ARG A 59 -5.93 -7.61 1.79
N SER A 60 -4.86 -7.12 2.41
CA SER A 60 -4.86 -6.78 3.83
C SER A 60 -5.79 -5.60 4.14
N GLU A 61 -6.01 -5.36 5.43
CA GLU A 61 -6.47 -4.06 5.90
C GLU A 61 -5.48 -2.94 5.52
N ARG A 62 -5.98 -1.71 5.54
CA ARG A 62 -5.16 -0.52 5.27
C ARG A 62 -4.24 -0.25 6.45
N SER A 63 -3.02 0.17 6.17
CA SER A 63 -2.14 0.74 7.19
C SER A 63 -2.76 2.01 7.80
N ALA A 64 -2.17 2.47 8.91
CA ALA A 64 -2.40 3.82 9.39
C ALA A 64 -2.16 4.84 8.27
N THR A 65 -3.03 5.84 8.18
CA THR A 65 -2.89 6.91 7.20
C THR A 65 -1.87 7.92 7.70
N THR A 66 -0.85 8.18 6.89
CA THR A 66 0.17 9.19 7.18
C THR A 66 -0.10 10.45 6.37
N LYS A 67 -0.10 11.61 7.03
CA LYS A 67 -0.25 12.93 6.40
C LYS A 67 1.12 13.55 6.14
N PHE A 68 1.33 14.00 4.91
CA PHE A 68 2.50 14.75 4.46
C PHE A 68 2.03 16.16 4.11
N PRO A 69 2.24 17.15 5.00
CA PRO A 69 1.86 18.54 4.73
C PRO A 69 2.69 19.14 3.58
N LYS A 70 2.16 20.22 3.00
CA LYS A 70 2.93 21.12 2.12
C LYS A 70 4.16 21.67 2.84
#